data_AF-M0N269-F1
#
_entry.id   AF-M0N269-F1
#
_cell.length_a   1.000
_cell.length_b   1.000
_cell.length_c   1.000
_cell.angle_alpha   90.00
_cell.angle_beta   90.00
_cell.angle_gamma   90.00
#
_symmetry.space_group_name_H-M   'P 1'
#
loop_
_entity.id
_entity.type
_entity.pdbx_description
1 polymer ?
#
loop_
_entity_poly.entity_id
_entity_poly.type
_entity_poly.pdbx_seq_one_letter_code
_entity_poly.pdbx_strand_id
1 'polypeptide(L)'
;MEGGAVSRADSTRTDATAAAEPQGDDIQGTVPTNDERGWDGLLGETTRRTFLKTSSVVGIGGHTLGGTASGMEPTMSNVPIPADLPNPALADRVGNFERAGFPSRRAYREIAIQERRTLQQQGPFEPARDVDAVGYLGLDDGTPVDTALAEAAGSGRLDDTLLRFPAGSYRITGGRTNLFVNGAFGIVGPDARFVLDAGVHATLQFIGSRIRVEGITIDQSAPGAVASVLLRAENGTIEWLRVSRVGVVSQRSLQNHPGKPQIQLRLSGRGESYIRIEDYRALGGNNAGAHSWSSRCAPPPGFVASENGAPGIWVGQGASPETTIQLINPELHGWENGIYASRTESSIQVIGGRFINNNNASIRIAGEDSAADGCSIYFNQEEYPVEEMPGPYRPGEIQGINGVRSESKGTQQAATLTNLDIQAYNVRRLDDFGCGGLNGLIRIQGTVGRGVIDNCRLRYRNITDTPAIVVNRPNGSGYYPAPPGPRDIQVRNTEIIGDRLDSAAIDIRGRPNSMVGDSCIRIPGAGPNEIQGARTQNVGYGPNCAESQVPTGPVGAPGSLSELNLSARSGNVSLGSSIPNQRTGAATIVAVIVALILGVLGFVGSGTLTILLAIGIVIFASHVIRS
;
A
#
# COMPACT_ATOMS: atom_id res chain seq x y z
N MET A 1 -16.75 17.04 -82.70
CA MET A 1 -15.58 16.68 -81.87
C MET A 1 -16.10 16.39 -80.49
N GLU A 2 -15.76 15.21 -79.98
CA GLU A 2 -16.19 14.50 -78.75
C GLU A 2 -16.25 15.44 -77.51
N GLY A 3 -17.19 15.39 -76.55
CA GLY A 3 -17.99 14.30 -75.95
C GLY A 3 -17.17 13.59 -74.84
N GLY A 4 -17.54 13.42 -73.57
CA GLY A 4 -18.68 13.70 -72.67
C GLY A 4 -18.31 13.13 -71.27
N ALA A 5 -18.82 13.68 -70.17
CA ALA A 5 -19.81 13.05 -69.25
C ALA A 5 -19.28 12.35 -67.97
N VAL A 6 -19.83 12.78 -66.80
CA VAL A 6 -20.46 12.01 -65.67
C VAL A 6 -19.56 10.99 -64.90
N SER A 7 -19.51 10.84 -63.57
CA SER A 7 -20.59 10.66 -62.57
C SER A 7 -20.10 10.73 -61.11
N ARG A 8 -21.10 10.80 -60.22
CA ARG A 8 -21.08 10.73 -58.74
C ARG A 8 -21.46 9.29 -58.34
N ALA A 9 -20.90 8.73 -57.26
CA ALA A 9 -21.45 7.55 -56.61
C ALA A 9 -21.11 7.48 -55.10
N ASP A 10 -22.18 7.42 -54.29
CA ASP A 10 -22.22 6.79 -52.98
C ASP A 10 -21.87 5.30 -53.07
N SER A 11 -21.22 4.75 -52.04
CA SER A 11 -21.58 3.40 -51.59
C SER A 11 -21.37 3.21 -50.10
N THR A 12 -22.48 2.82 -49.50
CA THR A 12 -22.72 2.18 -48.22
C THR A 12 -21.78 1.01 -47.95
N ARG A 13 -21.26 0.90 -46.72
CA ARG A 13 -20.61 -0.32 -46.23
C ARG A 13 -21.58 -1.08 -45.32
N THR A 14 -21.78 -2.33 -45.71
CA THR A 14 -22.67 -3.37 -45.20
C THR A 14 -22.28 -3.92 -43.83
N ASP A 15 -23.31 -4.27 -43.05
CA ASP A 15 -23.27 -5.20 -41.93
C ASP A 15 -22.80 -6.61 -42.35
N ALA A 16 -22.07 -7.29 -41.47
CA ALA A 16 -22.03 -8.74 -41.40
C ALA A 16 -21.70 -9.20 -39.97
N THR A 17 -22.71 -9.81 -39.36
CA THR A 17 -22.67 -10.73 -38.22
C THR A 17 -21.82 -11.97 -38.50
N ALA A 18 -21.05 -12.44 -37.52
CA ALA A 18 -20.89 -13.87 -37.23
C ALA A 18 -20.24 -14.08 -35.85
N ALA A 19 -20.95 -14.83 -35.01
CA ALA A 19 -20.47 -15.40 -33.77
C ALA A 19 -19.49 -16.56 -34.05
N ALA A 20 -18.50 -16.73 -33.19
CA ALA A 20 -17.75 -17.97 -33.07
C ALA A 20 -17.41 -18.19 -31.59
N GLU A 21 -17.96 -19.27 -31.04
CA GLU A 21 -17.53 -19.93 -29.81
C GLU A 21 -16.07 -20.41 -29.94
N PRO A 22 -15.30 -20.52 -28.85
CA PRO A 22 -14.20 -21.45 -28.77
C PRO A 22 -14.62 -22.71 -27.99
N GLN A 23 -14.66 -23.83 -28.71
CA GLN A 23 -14.56 -25.18 -28.16
C GLN A 23 -13.25 -25.33 -27.38
N GLY A 24 -13.33 -26.17 -26.33
CA GLY A 24 -12.20 -26.51 -25.49
C GLY A 24 -11.23 -27.46 -26.18
N ASP A 25 -9.98 -27.40 -25.72
CA ASP A 25 -8.99 -28.43 -25.93
C ASP A 25 -8.44 -28.88 -24.57
N ASP A 26 -8.65 -30.17 -24.32
CA ASP A 26 -7.96 -30.99 -23.34
C ASP A 26 -6.46 -31.00 -23.63
N ILE A 27 -5.64 -30.65 -22.65
CA ILE A 27 -4.23 -31.05 -22.62
C ILE A 27 -3.98 -31.82 -21.33
N GLN A 28 -4.02 -33.14 -21.46
CA GLN A 28 -3.33 -34.06 -20.56
C GLN A 28 -1.81 -33.86 -20.73
N GLY A 29 -1.16 -33.46 -19.64
CA GLY A 29 0.29 -33.28 -19.57
C GLY A 29 0.83 -33.97 -18.32
N THR A 30 1.53 -35.06 -18.57
CA THR A 30 2.20 -36.01 -17.67
C THR A 30 3.10 -35.40 -16.58
N VAL A 31 3.04 -36.03 -15.40
CA VAL A 31 3.94 -35.88 -14.24
C VAL A 31 5.29 -36.55 -14.52
N PRO A 32 6.44 -35.89 -14.26
CA PRO A 32 7.70 -36.60 -14.05
C PRO A 32 7.94 -36.82 -12.56
N THR A 33 7.84 -38.08 -12.13
CA THR A 33 8.49 -38.61 -10.95
C THR A 33 9.99 -38.65 -11.21
N ASN A 34 10.82 -38.19 -10.26
CA ASN A 34 12.22 -38.59 -10.24
C ASN A 34 12.64 -39.00 -8.83
N ASP A 35 13.11 -40.23 -8.81
CA ASP A 35 13.60 -41.03 -7.71
C ASP A 35 14.89 -40.49 -7.08
N GLU A 36 14.98 -40.87 -5.82
CA GLU A 36 16.14 -40.92 -4.95
C GLU A 36 17.30 -41.78 -5.53
N ARG A 37 18.53 -41.32 -5.28
CA ARG A 37 19.80 -42.06 -5.12
C ARG A 37 20.88 -40.98 -4.97
N GLY A 38 21.58 -40.79 -3.85
CA GLY A 38 22.28 -41.77 -3.03
C GLY A 38 23.77 -41.49 -3.19
N TRP A 39 24.39 -40.82 -2.21
CA TRP A 39 25.85 -40.72 -2.06
C TRP A 39 26.20 -40.67 -0.58
N ASP A 40 26.78 -41.79 -0.12
CA ASP A 40 27.45 -41.95 1.15
C ASP A 40 28.88 -41.38 1.11
N GLY A 41 29.31 -40.86 2.27
CA GLY A 41 30.68 -41.01 2.76
C GLY A 41 31.62 -39.82 2.62
N LEU A 42 31.90 -39.14 3.74
CA LEU A 42 33.23 -39.18 4.38
C LEU A 42 33.26 -38.45 5.73
N LEU A 43 33.77 -39.20 6.71
CA LEU A 43 33.97 -38.87 8.11
C LEU A 43 35.12 -37.87 8.31
N GLY A 44 35.00 -37.05 9.36
CA GLY A 44 36.08 -36.21 9.88
C GLY A 44 35.73 -35.62 11.24
N GLU A 45 35.94 -36.40 12.31
CA GLU A 45 35.89 -35.96 13.70
C GLU A 45 37.02 -34.95 14.01
N THR A 46 36.74 -33.88 14.76
CA THR A 46 37.64 -33.39 15.84
C THR A 46 36.94 -32.40 16.78
N THR A 47 36.61 -32.92 17.97
CA THR A 47 36.69 -32.37 19.34
C THR A 47 36.52 -30.88 19.69
N ARG A 48 35.55 -30.66 20.60
CA ARG A 48 35.36 -29.54 21.54
C ARG A 48 36.61 -29.16 22.37
N ARG A 49 36.77 -27.85 22.67
CA ARG A 49 36.92 -27.32 24.05
C ARG A 49 36.69 -25.80 24.15
N THR A 50 36.00 -25.47 25.23
CA THR A 50 35.50 -24.18 25.76
C THR A 50 36.59 -23.32 26.44
N PHE A 51 36.50 -21.97 26.42
CA PHE A 51 36.39 -21.11 27.64
C PHE A 51 36.31 -19.59 27.36
N LEU A 52 35.53 -18.90 28.21
CA LEU A 52 35.20 -17.48 28.29
C LEU A 52 36.37 -16.57 28.76
N LYS A 53 36.38 -15.27 28.39
CA LYS A 53 36.11 -14.08 29.26
C LYS A 53 36.69 -12.74 28.74
N THR A 54 35.78 -11.75 28.62
CA THR A 54 35.84 -10.32 29.05
C THR A 54 37.04 -9.40 28.77
N SER A 55 36.70 -8.29 28.08
CA SER A 55 37.01 -6.85 28.36
C SER A 55 38.42 -6.25 28.16
N SER A 56 38.47 -5.33 27.19
CA SER A 56 39.02 -3.95 27.24
C SER A 56 40.53 -3.65 27.11
N VAL A 57 40.81 -2.60 26.31
CA VAL A 57 41.91 -1.60 26.33
C VAL A 57 43.12 -1.77 25.37
N VAL A 58 43.19 -0.82 24.43
CA VAL A 58 44.34 -0.07 23.82
C VAL A 58 45.48 -0.82 23.11
N GLY A 59 45.53 -0.59 21.78
CA GLY A 59 46.67 -0.08 20.98
C GLY A 59 48.09 -0.64 21.15
N ILE A 60 48.65 -1.15 20.05
CA ILE A 60 49.85 -0.68 19.32
C ILE A 60 50.14 -1.69 18.19
N GLY A 61 50.68 -1.19 17.07
CA GLY A 61 50.73 -1.85 15.78
C GLY A 61 51.73 -2.99 15.63
N GLY A 62 51.60 -3.66 14.49
CA GLY A 62 52.49 -4.73 14.04
C GLY A 62 52.03 -5.24 12.67
N HIS A 63 52.73 -4.81 11.62
CA HIS A 63 52.59 -5.31 10.26
C HIS A 63 52.92 -6.81 10.21
N THR A 64 51.99 -7.63 9.71
CA THR A 64 52.30 -8.90 9.04
C THR A 64 51.35 -9.11 7.87
N LEU A 65 51.95 -9.33 6.70
CA LEU A 65 51.30 -9.67 5.44
C LEU A 65 50.79 -11.11 5.52
N GLY A 66 49.48 -11.30 5.33
CA GLY A 66 48.86 -12.61 5.19
C GLY A 66 47.54 -12.44 4.46
N GLY A 67 47.52 -12.77 3.18
CA GLY A 67 46.34 -12.67 2.32
C GLY A 67 45.25 -13.62 2.78
N THR A 68 44.22 -13.07 3.40
CA THR A 68 42.91 -13.69 3.54
C THR A 68 41.95 -13.00 2.59
N ALA A 69 41.17 -13.80 1.87
CA ALA A 69 40.10 -13.31 1.01
C ALA A 69 39.11 -12.51 1.87
N SER A 70 39.20 -11.18 1.80
CA SER A 70 38.16 -10.29 2.26
C SER A 70 36.94 -10.57 1.41
N GLY A 71 35.95 -11.27 1.99
CA GLY A 71 34.59 -11.16 1.52
C GLY A 71 34.25 -9.68 1.51
N MET A 72 34.02 -9.11 0.32
CA MET A 72 33.33 -7.84 0.20
C MET A 72 32.01 -8.02 0.92
N GLU A 73 31.87 -7.45 2.13
CA GLU A 73 30.55 -7.05 2.58
C GLU A 73 30.01 -6.14 1.48
N PRO A 74 28.85 -6.46 0.87
CA PRO A 74 28.18 -5.48 0.05
C PRO A 74 27.80 -4.35 1.00
N THR A 75 28.61 -3.30 1.03
CA THR A 75 28.23 -2.02 1.62
C THR A 75 27.07 -1.53 0.79
N MET A 76 25.84 -1.87 1.20
CA MET A 76 24.65 -1.24 0.66
C MET A 76 24.92 0.25 0.73
N SER A 77 25.00 0.88 -0.44
CA SER A 77 25.32 2.29 -0.57
C SER A 77 24.49 3.05 0.45
N ASN A 78 25.17 3.70 1.40
CA ASN A 78 24.56 4.71 2.25
C ASN A 78 24.17 5.85 1.31
N VAL A 79 23.06 5.69 0.58
CA VAL A 79 22.45 6.78 -0.18
C VAL A 79 22.26 7.88 0.85
N PRO A 80 22.99 9.01 0.74
CA PRO A 80 22.94 10.05 1.75
C PRO A 80 21.50 10.51 1.81
N ILE A 81 20.82 10.20 2.91
CA ILE A 81 19.50 10.74 3.16
C ILE A 81 19.63 12.26 3.14
N PRO A 82 18.89 12.98 2.29
CA PRO A 82 18.92 14.43 2.30
C PRO A 82 18.63 14.94 3.72
N ALA A 83 19.52 15.78 4.24
CA ALA A 83 19.46 16.28 5.63
C ALA A 83 18.19 17.11 5.92
N ASP A 84 17.47 17.50 4.87
CA ASP A 84 16.22 18.26 4.90
C ASP A 84 14.95 17.39 4.93
N LEU A 85 15.06 16.06 4.77
CA LEU A 85 13.94 15.17 4.99
C LEU A 85 13.56 15.16 6.48
N PRO A 86 12.28 15.40 6.83
CA PRO A 86 11.88 15.44 8.21
C PRO A 86 12.16 14.10 8.92
N ASN A 87 12.77 14.19 10.10
CA ASN A 87 12.97 13.03 10.96
C ASN A 87 11.67 12.78 11.75
N PRO A 88 10.97 11.65 11.54
CA PRO A 88 9.73 11.37 12.25
C PRO A 88 9.92 11.29 13.78
N ALA A 89 11.12 10.96 14.28
CA ALA A 89 11.43 11.00 15.72
C ALA A 89 11.34 12.40 16.35
N LEU A 90 11.19 13.46 15.54
CA LEU A 90 10.98 14.83 16.01
C LEU A 90 9.48 15.24 16.06
N ALA A 91 8.54 14.36 15.73
CA ALA A 91 7.10 14.68 15.69
C ALA A 91 6.54 15.23 17.02
N ASP A 92 7.14 14.87 18.16
CA ASP A 92 6.69 15.30 19.50
C ASP A 92 6.95 16.78 19.84
N ARG A 93 7.60 17.55 18.96
CA ARG A 93 7.73 18.99 19.18
C ARG A 93 6.42 19.70 18.84
N VAL A 94 5.89 20.46 19.81
CA VAL A 94 4.72 21.33 19.67
C VAL A 94 4.84 22.17 18.39
N GLY A 95 3.93 21.95 17.43
CA GLY A 95 3.88 22.65 16.14
C GLY A 95 4.08 21.78 14.89
N ASN A 96 4.48 20.51 15.02
CA ASN A 96 4.77 19.67 13.85
C ASN A 96 3.54 19.03 13.17
N PHE A 97 2.37 18.93 13.83
CA PHE A 97 1.20 18.26 13.25
C PHE A 97 0.58 18.95 12.03
N GLU A 98 0.94 20.22 11.78
CA GLU A 98 0.49 20.99 10.62
C GLU A 98 1.62 21.14 9.58
N ARG A 99 2.75 20.46 9.78
CA ARG A 99 3.89 20.53 8.88
C ARG A 99 3.84 19.37 7.89
N ALA A 100 3.94 19.69 6.61
CA ALA A 100 4.15 18.68 5.56
C ALA A 100 5.35 17.77 5.90
N GLY A 101 5.15 16.46 5.71
CA GLY A 101 6.08 15.39 6.07
C GLY A 101 5.94 14.89 7.52
N PHE A 102 4.94 15.36 8.27
CA PHE A 102 4.61 14.87 9.61
C PHE A 102 3.13 14.52 9.74
N PRO A 103 2.79 13.41 10.42
CA PRO A 103 1.39 13.02 10.60
C PRO A 103 0.58 14.09 11.32
N SER A 104 -0.65 14.30 10.89
CA SER A 104 -1.58 15.21 11.53
C SER A 104 -2.09 14.68 12.87
N ARG A 105 -2.68 15.57 13.70
CA ARG A 105 -3.38 15.14 14.94
C ARG A 105 -4.52 14.19 14.64
N ARG A 106 -5.17 14.32 13.48
CA ARG A 106 -6.24 13.43 13.05
C ARG A 106 -5.69 12.02 12.85
N ALA A 107 -4.56 11.88 12.16
CA ALA A 107 -3.94 10.57 11.96
C ALA A 107 -3.60 9.85 13.28
N TYR A 108 -2.98 10.54 14.23
CA TYR A 108 -2.72 9.95 15.56
C TYR A 108 -4.00 9.60 16.33
N ARG A 109 -5.06 10.39 16.17
CA ARG A 109 -6.38 10.06 16.74
C ARG A 109 -6.94 8.78 16.12
N GLU A 110 -6.80 8.59 14.81
CA GLU A 110 -7.24 7.35 14.14
C GLU A 110 -6.47 6.12 14.65
N ILE A 111 -5.15 6.22 14.86
CA ILE A 111 -4.36 5.16 15.51
C ILE A 111 -4.96 4.81 16.88
N ALA A 112 -5.14 5.81 17.75
CA ALA A 112 -5.67 5.59 19.10
C ALA A 112 -7.13 5.08 19.10
N ILE A 113 -7.94 5.42 18.10
CA ILE A 113 -9.30 4.88 17.92
C ILE A 113 -9.21 3.38 17.58
N GLN A 114 -8.38 2.99 16.62
CA GLN A 114 -8.24 1.59 16.23
C GLN A 114 -7.65 0.74 17.37
N GLU A 115 -6.60 1.23 18.05
CA GLU A 115 -6.04 0.53 19.23
C GLU A 115 -7.10 0.27 20.31
N ARG A 116 -7.91 1.29 20.65
CA ARG A 116 -8.99 1.12 21.63
C ARG A 116 -10.06 0.16 21.15
N ARG A 117 -10.44 0.23 19.87
CA ARG A 117 -11.42 -0.68 19.28
C ARG A 117 -10.93 -2.13 19.34
N THR A 118 -9.68 -2.37 18.93
CA THR A 118 -9.05 -3.70 19.02
C THR A 118 -9.01 -4.20 20.45
N LEU A 119 -8.57 -3.37 21.41
CA LEU A 119 -8.56 -3.73 22.83
C LEU A 119 -9.96 -4.05 23.38
N GLN A 120 -10.99 -3.29 22.97
CA GLN A 120 -12.37 -3.53 23.39
C GLN A 120 -12.96 -4.81 22.79
N GLN A 121 -12.63 -5.12 21.54
CA GLN A 121 -13.19 -6.27 20.83
C GLN A 121 -12.46 -7.58 21.11
N GLN A 122 -11.13 -7.53 21.24
CA GLN A 122 -10.28 -8.72 21.31
C GLN A 122 -9.49 -8.81 22.62
N GLY A 123 -9.52 -7.78 23.47
CA GLY A 123 -8.70 -7.71 24.67
C GLY A 123 -7.21 -7.44 24.37
N PRO A 124 -6.38 -7.35 25.43
CA PRO A 124 -4.92 -7.28 25.30
C PRO A 124 -4.37 -8.56 24.67
N PHE A 125 -3.23 -8.45 23.96
CA PHE A 125 -2.52 -9.61 23.43
C PHE A 125 -1.92 -10.42 24.60
N GLU A 126 -2.55 -11.54 24.92
CA GLU A 126 -2.21 -12.40 26.06
C GLU A 126 -2.05 -13.86 25.61
N PRO A 127 -0.84 -14.26 25.19
CA PRO A 127 -0.52 -15.65 24.90
C PRO A 127 -0.53 -16.47 26.20
N ALA A 128 -1.04 -17.70 26.15
CA ALA A 128 -1.06 -18.60 27.32
C ALA A 128 0.34 -19.12 27.69
N ARG A 129 1.26 -19.14 26.73
CA ARG A 129 2.65 -19.58 26.90
C ARG A 129 3.60 -18.51 26.42
N ASP A 130 4.64 -18.24 27.21
CA ASP A 130 5.75 -17.36 26.86
C ASP A 130 7.04 -18.15 27.05
N VAL A 131 7.74 -18.44 25.94
CA VAL A 131 8.81 -19.44 25.91
C VAL A 131 10.04 -18.94 25.15
N ASP A 132 11.21 -19.41 25.57
CA ASP A 132 12.44 -19.28 24.79
C ASP A 132 12.32 -20.08 23.48
N ALA A 133 12.50 -19.39 22.35
CA ALA A 133 12.29 -19.99 21.04
C ALA A 133 13.29 -21.09 20.73
N VAL A 134 14.55 -20.96 21.16
CA VAL A 134 15.62 -21.93 20.87
C VAL A 134 15.31 -23.27 21.54
N GLY A 135 15.08 -23.26 22.85
CA GLY A 135 14.73 -24.47 23.58
C GLY A 135 13.37 -25.04 23.18
N TYR A 136 12.38 -24.18 22.93
CA TYR A 136 11.04 -24.63 22.55
C TYR A 136 11.03 -25.29 21.18
N LEU A 137 11.58 -24.64 20.16
CA LEU A 137 11.60 -25.17 18.80
C LEU A 137 12.69 -26.22 18.58
N GLY A 138 13.58 -26.43 19.55
CA GLY A 138 14.70 -27.36 19.42
C GLY A 138 15.74 -26.87 18.40
N LEU A 139 15.96 -25.56 18.32
CA LEU A 139 16.93 -24.98 17.39
C LEU A 139 18.34 -25.30 17.88
N ASP A 140 19.10 -26.02 17.06
CA ASP A 140 20.55 -26.18 17.18
C ASP A 140 21.27 -25.43 16.05
N ASP A 141 22.60 -25.52 15.99
CA ASP A 141 23.43 -24.82 15.00
C ASP A 141 23.10 -25.18 13.53
N GLY A 142 22.41 -26.30 13.28
CA GLY A 142 22.07 -26.77 11.94
C GLY A 142 20.60 -26.63 11.56
N THR A 143 19.70 -26.55 12.54
CA THR A 143 18.25 -26.62 12.35
C THR A 143 17.70 -25.33 11.71
N PRO A 144 17.10 -25.39 10.52
CA PRO A 144 16.45 -24.24 9.91
C PRO A 144 15.21 -23.81 10.70
N VAL A 145 15.09 -22.51 10.97
CA VAL A 145 14.00 -21.95 11.78
C VAL A 145 12.65 -22.09 11.08
N ASP A 146 12.64 -22.00 9.74
CA ASP A 146 11.45 -22.16 8.92
C ASP A 146 10.86 -23.57 9.01
N THR A 147 11.71 -24.61 9.03
CA THR A 147 11.28 -26.00 9.22
C THR A 147 10.74 -26.21 10.62
N ALA A 148 11.45 -25.78 11.66
CA ALA A 148 11.03 -25.95 13.05
C ALA A 148 9.71 -25.21 13.34
N LEU A 149 9.53 -24.00 12.79
CA LEU A 149 8.28 -23.26 12.88
C LEU A 149 7.13 -23.98 12.15
N ALA A 150 7.36 -24.53 10.95
CA ALA A 150 6.35 -25.29 10.21
C ALA A 150 5.90 -26.55 10.97
N GLU A 151 6.84 -27.30 11.55
CA GLU A 151 6.54 -28.49 12.35
C GLU A 151 5.77 -28.13 13.64
N ALA A 152 6.18 -27.06 14.33
CA ALA A 152 5.46 -26.56 15.50
C ALA A 152 4.04 -26.07 15.14
N ALA A 153 3.87 -25.42 13.99
CA ALA A 153 2.55 -25.01 13.51
C ALA A 153 1.67 -26.22 13.17
N GLY A 154 2.19 -27.18 12.40
CA GLY A 154 1.47 -28.38 11.99
C GLY A 154 1.06 -29.29 13.14
N SER A 155 1.74 -29.20 14.29
CA SER A 155 1.40 -29.92 15.52
C SER A 155 0.50 -29.14 16.48
N GLY A 156 0.08 -27.92 16.12
CA GLY A 156 -0.72 -27.03 17.00
C GLY A 156 0.07 -26.45 18.17
N ARG A 157 1.37 -26.69 18.22
CA ARG A 157 2.24 -26.21 19.31
C ARG A 157 2.37 -24.70 19.36
N LEU A 158 2.15 -23.99 18.25
CA LEU A 158 2.23 -22.52 18.22
C LEU A 158 0.97 -21.82 18.75
N ASP A 159 -0.13 -22.56 18.98
CA ASP A 159 -1.38 -21.98 19.48
C ASP A 159 -1.16 -21.35 20.87
N ASP A 160 -1.70 -20.15 21.08
CA ASP A 160 -1.57 -19.36 22.31
C ASP A 160 -0.12 -19.26 22.85
N THR A 161 0.86 -19.10 21.95
CA THR A 161 2.29 -19.09 22.29
C THR A 161 3.02 -17.85 21.80
N LEU A 162 3.83 -17.25 22.66
CA LEU A 162 4.82 -16.25 22.33
C LEU A 162 6.22 -16.88 22.35
N LEU A 163 6.88 -16.84 21.19
CA LEU A 163 8.26 -17.26 21.01
C LEU A 163 9.19 -16.05 21.20
N ARG A 164 10.09 -16.13 22.18
CA ARG A 164 11.16 -15.16 22.37
C ARG A 164 12.44 -15.66 21.75
N PHE A 165 12.85 -15.06 20.64
CA PHE A 165 14.13 -15.33 20.02
C PHE A 165 15.22 -14.52 20.73
N PRO A 166 16.26 -15.15 21.29
CA PRO A 166 17.43 -14.42 21.74
C PRO A 166 18.16 -13.78 20.55
N ALA A 167 19.14 -12.94 20.85
CA ALA A 167 20.03 -12.38 19.83
C ALA A 167 20.75 -13.53 19.10
N GLY A 168 20.74 -13.50 17.76
CA GLY A 168 21.33 -14.57 16.97
C GLY A 168 20.91 -14.58 15.51
N SER A 169 21.54 -15.46 14.75
CA SER A 169 21.22 -15.74 13.35
C SER A 169 20.52 -17.08 13.23
N TYR A 170 19.35 -17.08 12.61
CA TYR A 170 18.45 -18.20 12.46
C TYR A 170 18.25 -18.50 10.98
N ARG A 171 18.77 -19.63 10.54
CA ARG A 171 18.82 -19.98 9.12
C ARG A 171 17.43 -20.30 8.55
N ILE A 172 17.13 -19.77 7.38
CA ILE A 172 15.96 -20.11 6.55
C ILE A 172 16.47 -20.83 5.30
N THR A 173 15.97 -22.04 5.07
CA THR A 173 16.39 -22.88 3.94
C THR A 173 15.43 -22.85 2.75
N GLY A 174 14.23 -22.30 2.94
CA GLY A 174 13.36 -21.88 1.84
C GLY A 174 12.01 -22.56 1.79
N GLY A 175 11.38 -22.46 0.63
CA GLY A 175 10.04 -23.00 0.41
C GLY A 175 8.97 -22.14 1.06
N ARG A 176 7.86 -22.77 1.43
CA ARG A 176 6.68 -22.10 1.97
C ARG A 176 6.43 -22.59 3.40
N THR A 177 6.66 -21.71 4.37
CA THR A 177 6.38 -21.94 5.78
C THR A 177 4.99 -21.42 6.08
N ASN A 178 4.06 -22.32 6.41
CA ASN A 178 2.72 -21.92 6.77
C ASN A 178 2.54 -21.99 8.29
N LEU A 179 2.32 -20.85 8.91
CA LEU A 179 2.02 -20.69 10.33
C LEU A 179 0.53 -20.43 10.47
N PHE A 180 -0.25 -21.52 10.39
CA PHE A 180 -1.66 -21.51 10.76
C PHE A 180 -1.75 -21.71 12.26
N VAL A 181 -2.29 -20.72 12.96
CA VAL A 181 -2.30 -20.70 14.43
C VAL A 181 -3.68 -20.33 14.94
N ASN A 182 -4.12 -21.04 15.98
CA ASN A 182 -5.31 -20.70 16.74
C ASN A 182 -4.92 -19.88 17.98
N GLY A 183 -5.74 -18.88 18.31
CA GLY A 183 -5.50 -18.04 19.49
C GLY A 183 -4.37 -17.03 19.29
N ALA A 184 -3.73 -16.64 20.39
CA ALA A 184 -2.72 -15.58 20.43
C ALA A 184 -1.31 -16.12 20.18
N PHE A 185 -0.80 -15.97 18.96
CA PHE A 185 0.55 -16.37 18.58
C PHE A 185 1.47 -15.16 18.42
N GLY A 186 2.73 -15.27 18.83
CA GLY A 186 3.70 -14.23 18.51
C GLY A 186 5.15 -14.66 18.44
N ILE A 187 5.95 -13.81 17.80
CA ILE A 187 7.40 -13.88 17.68
C ILE A 187 7.97 -12.53 18.12
N VAL A 188 8.87 -12.52 19.09
CA VAL A 188 9.61 -11.33 19.53
C VAL A 188 11.10 -11.63 19.51
N GLY A 189 11.89 -10.77 18.86
CA GLY A 189 13.34 -10.95 18.80
C GLY A 189 14.06 -9.71 18.29
N PRO A 190 14.27 -8.66 19.11
CA PRO A 190 14.83 -7.37 18.68
C PRO A 190 16.22 -7.48 18.01
N ASP A 191 16.98 -8.53 18.33
CA ASP A 191 18.31 -8.81 17.79
C ASP A 191 18.36 -10.16 17.04
N ALA A 192 17.20 -10.73 16.70
CA ALA A 192 17.10 -11.97 15.96
C ALA A 192 17.10 -11.71 14.45
N ARG A 193 18.01 -12.37 13.73
CA ARG A 193 18.14 -12.27 12.27
C ARG A 193 17.75 -13.59 11.63
N PHE A 194 16.71 -13.58 10.81
CA PHE A 194 16.24 -14.71 10.04
C PHE A 194 16.94 -14.66 8.68
N VAL A 195 17.98 -15.47 8.51
CA VAL A 195 18.96 -15.36 7.41
C VAL A 195 18.68 -16.41 6.34
N LEU A 196 18.45 -15.96 5.11
CA LEU A 196 18.26 -16.85 3.96
C LEU A 196 19.62 -17.25 3.37
N ASP A 197 19.74 -18.52 2.96
CA ASP A 197 20.92 -18.95 2.20
C ASP A 197 20.93 -18.38 0.77
N ALA A 198 22.09 -18.48 0.10
CA ALA A 198 22.22 -18.07 -1.29
C ALA A 198 21.26 -18.86 -2.20
N GLY A 199 20.58 -18.16 -3.11
CA GLY A 199 19.60 -18.74 -4.03
C GLY A 199 18.31 -19.22 -3.38
N VAL A 200 18.12 -19.03 -2.07
CA VAL A 200 16.92 -19.49 -1.36
C VAL A 200 15.76 -18.53 -1.55
N HIS A 201 14.62 -19.12 -1.88
CA HIS A 201 13.34 -18.43 -1.95
C HIS A 201 12.45 -18.90 -0.81
N ALA A 202 12.14 -18.01 0.13
CA ALA A 202 11.32 -18.32 1.29
C ALA A 202 10.01 -17.51 1.27
N THR A 203 8.91 -18.16 1.63
CA THR A 203 7.63 -17.51 1.90
C THR A 203 7.17 -17.86 3.31
N LEU A 204 7.21 -16.88 4.21
CA LEU A 204 6.69 -17.01 5.57
C LEU A 204 5.22 -16.56 5.59
N GLN A 205 4.30 -17.43 5.98
CA GLN A 205 2.87 -17.12 6.03
C GLN A 205 2.37 -17.14 7.46
N PHE A 206 1.88 -16.00 7.93
CA PHE A 206 1.26 -15.83 9.23
C PHE A 206 -0.25 -15.75 9.04
N ILE A 207 -0.96 -16.77 9.51
CA ILE A 207 -2.39 -16.95 9.28
C ILE A 207 -3.08 -17.26 10.61
N GLY A 208 -3.98 -16.39 11.04
CA GLY A 208 -4.70 -16.56 12.31
C GLY A 208 -5.48 -15.32 12.72
N SER A 209 -6.12 -15.38 13.88
CA SER A 209 -6.95 -14.30 14.39
C SER A 209 -6.20 -13.33 15.32
N ARG A 210 -5.08 -13.73 15.91
CA ARG A 210 -4.28 -12.87 16.79
C ARG A 210 -2.80 -13.18 16.64
N ILE A 211 -2.11 -12.40 15.80
CA ILE A 211 -0.69 -12.61 15.53
C ILE A 211 0.09 -11.34 15.88
N ARG A 212 1.25 -11.51 16.53
CA ARG A 212 2.21 -10.43 16.76
C ARG A 212 3.61 -10.85 16.34
N VAL A 213 4.25 -10.11 15.45
CA VAL A 213 5.66 -10.27 15.10
C VAL A 213 6.39 -8.97 15.38
N GLU A 214 7.47 -9.04 16.15
CA GLU A 214 8.12 -7.84 16.67
C GLU A 214 9.64 -7.94 16.72
N GLY A 215 10.30 -6.90 16.20
CA GLY A 215 11.74 -6.65 16.39
C GLY A 215 12.69 -7.50 15.56
N ILE A 216 12.19 -8.46 14.76
CA ILE A 216 13.07 -9.35 13.98
C ILE A 216 13.63 -8.66 12.73
N THR A 217 14.74 -9.18 12.23
CA THR A 217 15.28 -8.82 10.91
C THR A 217 15.19 -10.02 9.95
N ILE A 218 14.60 -9.83 8.78
CA ILE A 218 14.64 -10.79 7.67
C ILE A 218 15.82 -10.41 6.77
N ASP A 219 16.82 -11.29 6.71
CA ASP A 219 18.07 -11.06 5.99
C ASP A 219 18.12 -11.89 4.71
N GLN A 220 17.98 -11.18 3.59
CA GLN A 220 18.05 -11.71 2.22
C GLN A 220 19.28 -11.16 1.49
N SER A 221 20.34 -10.80 2.21
CA SER A 221 21.57 -10.26 1.62
C SER A 221 22.38 -11.29 0.81
N ALA A 222 22.16 -12.58 1.06
CA ALA A 222 22.81 -13.63 0.31
C ALA A 222 22.44 -13.56 -1.19
N PRO A 223 23.38 -13.79 -2.12
CA PRO A 223 23.11 -13.69 -3.55
C PRO A 223 21.96 -14.58 -3.99
N GLY A 224 20.98 -14.01 -4.69
CA GLY A 224 19.81 -14.76 -5.17
C GLY A 224 18.77 -15.08 -4.09
N ALA A 225 18.98 -14.69 -2.82
CA ALA A 225 18.01 -14.93 -1.76
C ALA A 225 16.81 -13.98 -1.87
N VAL A 226 15.61 -14.50 -1.58
CA VAL A 226 14.36 -13.73 -1.63
C VAL A 226 13.42 -14.16 -0.51
N ALA A 227 13.02 -13.19 0.31
CA ALA A 227 11.99 -13.39 1.31
C ALA A 227 10.65 -12.79 0.88
N SER A 228 9.59 -13.55 1.07
CA SER A 228 8.20 -13.13 0.92
C SER A 228 7.50 -13.35 2.25
N VAL A 229 6.63 -12.41 2.64
CA VAL A 229 5.81 -12.54 3.85
C VAL A 229 4.35 -12.47 3.43
N LEU A 230 3.51 -13.37 3.92
CA LEU A 230 2.07 -13.27 3.82
C LEU A 230 1.51 -13.03 5.22
N LEU A 231 0.80 -11.93 5.42
CA LEU A 231 -0.01 -11.69 6.61
C LEU A 231 -1.47 -11.90 6.21
N ARG A 232 -2.15 -12.81 6.92
CA ARG A 232 -3.57 -13.09 6.73
C ARG A 232 -4.31 -13.14 8.05
N ALA A 233 -5.05 -12.07 8.33
CA ALA A 233 -5.94 -12.03 9.47
C ALA A 233 -7.22 -12.82 9.15
N GLU A 234 -7.63 -13.69 10.08
CA GLU A 234 -8.91 -14.41 10.04
C GLU A 234 -9.81 -13.86 11.16
N ASN A 235 -10.61 -12.84 10.85
CA ASN A 235 -11.50 -12.15 11.80
C ASN A 235 -10.77 -11.71 13.08
N GLY A 236 -9.73 -10.89 12.90
CA GLY A 236 -8.70 -10.77 13.92
C GLY A 236 -7.73 -9.61 13.74
N THR A 237 -6.71 -9.57 14.58
CA THR A 237 -5.63 -8.59 14.53
C THR A 237 -4.30 -9.24 14.19
N ILE A 238 -3.55 -8.61 13.27
CA ILE A 238 -2.12 -8.89 13.07
C ILE A 238 -1.32 -7.62 13.35
N GLU A 239 -0.34 -7.73 14.23
CA GLU A 239 0.65 -6.70 14.55
C GLU A 239 2.02 -7.09 13.98
N TRP A 240 2.60 -6.25 13.12
CA TRP A 240 3.92 -6.41 12.54
C TRP A 240 4.76 -5.18 12.88
N LEU A 241 5.55 -5.28 13.95
CA LEU A 241 6.11 -4.13 14.65
C LEU A 241 7.63 -4.14 14.58
N ARG A 242 8.25 -3.03 14.15
CA ARG A 242 9.70 -2.84 14.17
C ARG A 242 10.48 -3.96 13.48
N VAL A 243 9.91 -4.51 12.41
CA VAL A 243 10.55 -5.56 11.62
C VAL A 243 11.38 -4.92 10.52
N SER A 244 12.59 -5.43 10.33
CA SER A 244 13.47 -4.98 9.26
C SER A 244 13.63 -6.05 8.18
N ARG A 245 13.84 -5.62 6.95
CA ARG A 245 14.29 -6.44 5.82
C ARG A 245 15.57 -5.83 5.28
N VAL A 246 16.62 -6.65 5.20
CA VAL A 246 17.93 -6.26 4.69
C VAL A 246 18.33 -7.14 3.52
N GLY A 247 19.04 -6.56 2.55
CA GLY A 247 19.48 -7.25 1.34
C GLY A 247 18.64 -6.93 0.11
N VAL A 248 19.26 -7.10 -1.05
CA VAL A 248 18.78 -6.60 -2.34
C VAL A 248 18.08 -7.69 -3.14
N VAL A 249 16.91 -7.38 -3.72
CA VAL A 249 16.15 -8.34 -4.53
C VAL A 249 16.64 -8.35 -5.99
N SER A 250 17.70 -9.05 -6.35
CA SER A 250 18.16 -8.99 -7.76
C SER A 250 17.07 -9.42 -8.77
N GLN A 251 17.06 -8.83 -9.97
CA GLN A 251 16.19 -9.25 -11.06
C GLN A 251 16.38 -10.75 -11.40
N ARG A 252 17.61 -11.25 -11.25
CA ARG A 252 17.96 -12.66 -11.40
C ARG A 252 17.22 -13.53 -10.39
N SER A 253 17.05 -13.04 -9.17
CA SER A 253 16.28 -13.75 -8.16
C SER A 253 14.83 -13.96 -8.62
N LEU A 254 14.24 -13.01 -9.36
CA LEU A 254 12.86 -13.13 -9.84
C LEU A 254 12.66 -13.98 -11.09
N GLN A 255 13.69 -14.18 -11.91
CA GLN A 255 13.60 -14.98 -13.14
C GLN A 255 13.19 -16.42 -12.87
N ASN A 256 13.66 -16.98 -11.76
CA ASN A 256 13.62 -18.41 -11.53
C ASN A 256 12.43 -18.85 -10.68
N HIS A 257 11.59 -17.92 -10.19
CA HIS A 257 10.59 -18.25 -9.18
C HIS A 257 9.26 -17.49 -9.32
N PRO A 258 8.11 -18.20 -9.20
CA PRO A 258 6.78 -17.59 -9.24
C PRO A 258 6.39 -16.85 -7.94
N GLY A 259 7.21 -16.92 -6.89
CA GLY A 259 6.99 -16.23 -5.61
C GLY A 259 7.43 -14.77 -5.65
N LYS A 260 6.63 -13.85 -5.07
CA LYS A 260 6.86 -12.40 -5.15
C LYS A 260 7.57 -11.87 -3.89
N PRO A 261 8.69 -11.14 -4.01
CA PRO A 261 9.57 -10.65 -2.93
C PRO A 261 8.92 -9.52 -2.11
N GLN A 262 7.73 -9.71 -1.56
CA GLN A 262 6.91 -8.63 -1.01
C GLN A 262 6.30 -9.04 0.33
N ILE A 263 5.89 -8.06 1.13
CA ILE A 263 4.84 -8.30 2.12
C ILE A 263 3.51 -8.33 1.37
N GLN A 264 2.85 -9.48 1.41
CA GLN A 264 1.48 -9.68 0.94
C GLN A 264 0.54 -9.56 2.13
N LEU A 265 -0.33 -8.57 2.09
CA LEU A 265 -1.45 -8.47 3.01
C LEU A 265 -2.65 -9.08 2.30
N ARG A 266 -3.10 -10.23 2.78
CA ARG A 266 -4.36 -10.83 2.35
C ARG A 266 -5.28 -10.90 3.54
N LEU A 267 -6.56 -10.95 3.26
CA LEU A 267 -7.58 -11.05 4.28
C LEU A 267 -8.54 -12.12 3.80
N SER A 268 -9.01 -12.94 4.73
CA SER A 268 -9.96 -14.00 4.45
C SER A 268 -11.03 -14.02 5.52
N GLY A 269 -12.28 -14.04 5.09
CA GLY A 269 -13.43 -14.12 5.98
C GLY A 269 -14.35 -12.90 5.85
N ARG A 270 -15.55 -13.06 6.41
CA ARG A 270 -16.49 -11.96 6.66
C ARG A 270 -16.27 -11.55 8.13
N GLY A 271 -15.82 -10.33 8.36
CA GLY A 271 -15.61 -9.79 9.72
C GLY A 271 -14.68 -8.59 9.76
N GLU A 272 -14.77 -7.81 10.84
CA GLU A 272 -13.82 -6.73 11.12
C GLU A 272 -12.45 -7.35 11.40
N SER A 273 -11.46 -7.02 10.57
CA SER A 273 -10.06 -7.38 10.77
C SER A 273 -9.21 -6.13 10.83
N TYR A 274 -8.08 -6.22 11.53
CA TYR A 274 -7.15 -5.13 11.68
C TYR A 274 -5.72 -5.60 11.43
N ILE A 275 -5.00 -4.96 10.52
CA ILE A 275 -3.58 -5.21 10.32
C ILE A 275 -2.83 -3.91 10.62
N ARG A 276 -1.93 -3.98 11.61
CA ARG A 276 -1.00 -2.91 11.95
C ARG A 276 0.40 -3.28 11.52
N ILE A 277 1.01 -2.47 10.67
CA ILE A 277 2.42 -2.53 10.33
C ILE A 277 3.06 -1.24 10.82
N GLU A 278 3.99 -1.33 11.75
CA GLU A 278 4.62 -0.17 12.37
C GLU A 278 6.14 -0.28 12.31
N ASP A 279 6.79 0.82 11.94
CA ASP A 279 8.25 0.93 11.84
C ASP A 279 8.86 -0.19 10.98
N TYR A 280 8.14 -0.62 9.94
CA TYR A 280 8.64 -1.60 9.00
C TYR A 280 9.69 -0.96 8.08
N ARG A 281 10.89 -1.52 8.08
CA ARG A 281 12.02 -1.01 7.30
C ARG A 281 12.41 -2.01 6.23
N ALA A 282 12.33 -1.63 4.96
CA ALA A 282 12.73 -2.49 3.84
C ALA A 282 13.58 -1.71 2.84
N LEU A 283 14.88 -1.98 2.90
CA LEU A 283 15.89 -1.33 2.08
C LEU A 283 16.37 -2.30 1.00
N GLY A 284 16.59 -1.81 -0.22
CA GLY A 284 17.16 -2.62 -1.30
C GLY A 284 16.13 -3.30 -2.20
N GLY A 285 14.96 -2.68 -2.41
CA GLY A 285 13.95 -3.22 -3.34
C GLY A 285 14.39 -3.28 -4.81
N ASN A 286 15.51 -2.61 -5.17
CA ASN A 286 16.20 -2.50 -6.48
C ASN A 286 15.35 -2.68 -7.76
N ASN A 287 14.07 -2.30 -7.68
CA ASN A 287 13.06 -2.43 -8.71
C ASN A 287 13.10 -3.81 -9.41
N ALA A 288 13.20 -4.87 -8.63
CA ALA A 288 13.17 -6.23 -9.14
C ALA A 288 11.82 -6.52 -9.83
N GLY A 289 11.74 -6.38 -11.14
CA GLY A 289 10.52 -6.68 -11.88
C GLY A 289 9.46 -5.55 -11.81
N ALA A 290 8.90 -5.26 -12.97
CA ALA A 290 7.97 -4.18 -13.18
C ALA A 290 6.59 -4.71 -13.52
N HIS A 291 5.54 -4.25 -12.82
CA HIS A 291 4.17 -4.55 -13.20
C HIS A 291 3.88 -3.87 -14.53
N SER A 292 3.89 -4.66 -15.61
CA SER A 292 3.61 -4.29 -16.99
C SER A 292 4.49 -3.17 -17.54
N TRP A 293 5.39 -3.51 -18.45
CA TRP A 293 6.03 -2.52 -19.29
C TRP A 293 4.97 -1.83 -20.15
N SER A 294 4.99 -0.49 -20.24
CA SER A 294 4.06 0.16 -21.17
C SER A 294 4.37 -0.33 -22.59
N SER A 295 3.34 -0.72 -23.34
CA SER A 295 3.48 -1.23 -24.71
C SER A 295 4.13 -0.25 -25.70
N ARG A 296 4.43 0.97 -25.24
CA ARG A 296 5.07 2.02 -26.01
C ARG A 296 6.59 1.91 -26.05
N CYS A 297 7.17 1.10 -25.17
CA CYS A 297 8.62 0.99 -25.01
C CYS A 297 9.00 -0.50 -25.04
N ALA A 298 10.15 -0.86 -25.58
CA ALA A 298 10.66 -2.23 -25.40
C ALA A 298 11.39 -2.30 -24.04
N PRO A 299 11.26 -3.38 -23.26
CA PRO A 299 12.11 -3.57 -22.09
C PRO A 299 13.58 -3.66 -22.53
N PRO A 300 14.55 -3.15 -21.75
CA PRO A 300 15.96 -3.27 -22.11
C PRO A 300 16.39 -4.75 -22.20
N PRO A 301 17.39 -5.09 -23.04
CA PRO A 301 17.87 -6.47 -23.16
C PRO A 301 18.24 -7.08 -21.80
N GLY A 302 17.78 -8.31 -21.55
CA GLY A 302 18.00 -9.00 -20.27
C GLY A 302 17.03 -8.60 -19.16
N PHE A 303 16.16 -7.61 -19.36
CA PHE A 303 15.08 -7.29 -18.43
C PHE A 303 14.02 -8.38 -18.40
N VAL A 304 13.50 -8.65 -17.22
CA VAL A 304 12.46 -9.64 -17.00
C VAL A 304 11.21 -8.87 -16.66
N ALA A 305 10.33 -8.78 -17.65
CA ALA A 305 8.96 -8.43 -17.40
C ALA A 305 8.38 -9.48 -16.45
N SER A 306 8.36 -9.19 -15.15
CA SER A 306 7.49 -9.92 -14.25
C SER A 306 6.09 -9.39 -14.54
N GLU A 307 5.12 -10.26 -14.84
CA GLU A 307 3.74 -9.84 -15.12
C GLU A 307 3.08 -9.08 -13.95
N ASN A 308 3.76 -8.96 -12.81
CA ASN A 308 3.16 -8.66 -11.53
C ASN A 308 3.91 -7.67 -10.64
N GLY A 309 5.12 -7.23 -11.01
CA GLY A 309 5.92 -6.31 -10.21
C GLY A 309 6.39 -6.85 -8.85
N ALA A 310 7.18 -6.06 -8.12
CA ALA A 310 7.67 -6.35 -6.77
C ALA A 310 7.50 -5.13 -5.85
N PRO A 311 6.28 -4.85 -5.38
CA PRO A 311 6.07 -3.83 -4.37
C PRO A 311 6.70 -4.22 -3.03
N GLY A 312 7.11 -3.25 -2.21
CA GLY A 312 7.56 -3.53 -0.84
C GLY A 312 6.42 -4.09 0.02
N ILE A 313 5.25 -3.46 -0.09
CA ILE A 313 3.99 -3.92 0.52
C ILE A 313 2.92 -3.99 -0.57
N TRP A 314 2.24 -5.12 -0.65
CA TRP A 314 1.08 -5.32 -1.51
C TRP A 314 -0.14 -5.69 -0.69
N VAL A 315 -1.25 -4.99 -0.93
CA VAL A 315 -2.55 -5.35 -0.39
C VAL A 315 -3.35 -6.09 -1.46
N GLY A 316 -3.71 -7.31 -1.15
CA GLY A 316 -4.35 -8.23 -2.07
C GLY A 316 -5.82 -7.98 -2.32
N GLN A 317 -6.32 -8.63 -3.37
CA GLN A 317 -7.75 -8.70 -3.67
C GLN A 317 -8.44 -9.65 -2.69
N GLY A 318 -9.69 -9.37 -2.34
CA GLY A 318 -10.47 -10.17 -1.38
C GLY A 318 -10.48 -9.62 0.05
N ALA A 319 -9.90 -8.44 0.24
CA ALA A 319 -9.96 -7.70 1.48
C ALA A 319 -11.33 -7.04 1.65
N SER A 320 -11.94 -7.24 2.82
CA SER A 320 -13.32 -6.83 3.14
C SER A 320 -13.42 -5.32 3.38
N PRO A 321 -14.55 -4.66 3.05
CA PRO A 321 -14.80 -3.26 3.42
C PRO A 321 -14.66 -2.97 4.92
N GLU A 322 -14.93 -3.97 5.77
CA GLU A 322 -14.86 -3.88 7.23
C GLU A 322 -13.43 -3.97 7.78
N THR A 323 -12.42 -4.13 6.92
CA THR A 323 -11.02 -4.22 7.34
C THR A 323 -10.32 -2.86 7.31
N THR A 324 -9.55 -2.59 8.35
CA THR A 324 -8.60 -1.47 8.42
C THR A 324 -7.17 -1.99 8.37
N ILE A 325 -6.33 -1.39 7.52
CA ILE A 325 -4.89 -1.62 7.48
C ILE A 325 -4.19 -0.30 7.81
N GLN A 326 -3.45 -0.26 8.91
CA GLN A 326 -2.60 0.86 9.30
C GLN A 326 -1.13 0.56 9.00
N LEU A 327 -0.51 1.40 8.19
CA LEU A 327 0.90 1.38 7.84
C LEU A 327 1.54 2.63 8.47
N ILE A 328 2.16 2.45 9.64
CA ILE A 328 2.65 3.53 10.51
C ILE A 328 4.17 3.61 10.39
N ASN A 329 4.67 4.78 9.98
CA ASN A 329 6.10 5.06 9.82
C ASN A 329 6.92 4.02 9.02
N PRO A 330 6.42 3.45 7.90
CA PRO A 330 7.23 2.54 7.10
C PRO A 330 8.41 3.27 6.44
N GLU A 331 9.53 2.59 6.25
CA GLU A 331 10.69 3.07 5.47
C GLU A 331 10.95 2.12 4.30
N LEU A 332 10.65 2.55 3.06
CA LEU A 332 10.69 1.70 1.87
C LEU A 332 11.52 2.34 0.75
N HIS A 333 12.64 1.70 0.41
CA HIS A 333 13.62 2.24 -0.54
C HIS A 333 13.79 1.34 -1.78
N GLY A 334 13.71 1.95 -2.96
CA GLY A 334 14.07 1.30 -4.22
C GLY A 334 13.09 0.23 -4.72
N TRP A 335 11.88 0.13 -4.15
CA TRP A 335 10.88 -0.85 -4.58
C TRP A 335 10.19 -0.42 -5.87
N GLU A 336 9.56 -1.36 -6.58
CA GLU A 336 8.75 -0.99 -7.74
C GLU A 336 7.61 -0.05 -7.32
N ASN A 337 6.76 -0.50 -6.39
CA ASN A 337 5.93 0.40 -5.61
C ASN A 337 6.37 0.28 -4.15
N GLY A 338 6.39 1.37 -3.38
CA GLY A 338 6.57 1.25 -1.93
C GLY A 338 5.37 0.47 -1.37
N ILE A 339 4.19 1.05 -1.52
CA ILE A 339 2.90 0.43 -1.17
C ILE A 339 2.02 0.33 -2.41
N TYR A 340 1.57 -0.88 -2.72
CA TYR A 340 0.54 -1.15 -3.72
C TYR A 340 -0.75 -1.62 -3.02
N ALA A 341 -1.75 -0.76 -2.96
CA ALA A 341 -3.08 -1.06 -2.42
C ALA A 341 -4.22 -0.41 -3.24
N SER A 342 -4.12 -0.41 -4.57
CA SER A 342 -5.16 0.16 -5.46
C SER A 342 -6.32 -0.79 -5.78
N ARG A 343 -6.36 -2.02 -5.26
CA ARG A 343 -7.34 -3.04 -5.71
C ARG A 343 -8.03 -3.73 -4.54
N THR A 344 -8.21 -3.01 -3.44
CA THR A 344 -8.81 -3.45 -2.18
C THR A 344 -9.98 -2.56 -1.81
N GLU A 345 -11.00 -3.11 -1.14
CA GLU A 345 -12.13 -2.36 -0.59
C GLU A 345 -11.88 -1.91 0.86
N SER A 346 -10.79 -2.37 1.47
CA SER A 346 -10.43 -2.02 2.85
C SER A 346 -10.00 -0.56 3.01
N SER A 347 -10.16 -0.04 4.23
CA SER A 347 -9.57 1.23 4.66
C SER A 347 -8.05 1.08 4.79
N ILE A 348 -7.30 1.79 3.95
CA ILE A 348 -5.83 1.80 3.98
C ILE A 348 -5.34 3.14 4.50
N GLN A 349 -4.69 3.13 5.66
CA GLN A 349 -4.19 4.33 6.31
C GLN A 349 -2.65 4.29 6.35
N VAL A 350 -2.01 5.12 5.55
CA VAL A 350 -0.55 5.32 5.58
C VAL A 350 -0.26 6.56 6.41
N ILE A 351 0.38 6.37 7.56
CA ILE A 351 0.58 7.42 8.57
C ILE A 351 2.08 7.60 8.76
N GLY A 352 2.60 8.75 8.31
CA GLY A 352 4.03 9.03 8.32
C GLY A 352 4.79 8.23 7.27
N GLY A 353 6.03 7.89 7.60
CA GLY A 353 6.88 7.04 6.77
C GLY A 353 7.71 7.79 5.73
N ARG A 354 8.68 7.05 5.19
CA ARG A 354 9.74 7.54 4.31
C ARG A 354 9.85 6.64 3.10
N PHE A 355 9.75 7.24 1.92
CA PHE A 355 9.74 6.52 0.65
C PHE A 355 10.80 7.13 -0.25
N ILE A 356 11.83 6.35 -0.58
CA ILE A 356 13.01 6.86 -1.29
C ILE A 356 13.19 6.07 -2.59
N ASN A 357 13.17 6.75 -3.72
CA ASN A 357 13.51 6.19 -5.03
C ASN A 357 12.69 4.92 -5.37
N ASN A 358 11.43 4.85 -4.97
CA ASN A 358 10.53 3.82 -5.47
C ASN A 358 10.14 4.14 -6.92
N ASN A 359 10.04 3.12 -7.77
CA ASN A 359 10.22 3.30 -9.20
C ASN A 359 8.92 3.57 -10.00
N ASN A 360 7.76 3.21 -9.47
CA ASN A 360 6.44 3.44 -10.05
C ASN A 360 5.63 4.37 -9.16
N ALA A 361 5.16 3.90 -8.00
CA ALA A 361 4.50 4.74 -7.02
C ALA A 361 5.04 4.45 -5.62
N SER A 362 5.47 5.49 -4.90
CA SER A 362 5.83 5.33 -3.48
C SER A 362 4.62 4.86 -2.68
N ILE A 363 3.45 5.46 -2.93
CA ILE A 363 2.17 5.04 -2.34
C ILE A 363 1.11 4.96 -3.44
N ARG A 364 0.45 3.81 -3.58
CA ARG A 364 -0.65 3.61 -4.54
C ARG A 364 -1.89 3.09 -3.84
N ILE A 365 -2.90 3.95 -3.62
CA ILE A 365 -4.04 3.69 -2.72
C ILE A 365 -5.36 4.29 -3.24
N ALA A 366 -6.50 3.71 -2.90
CA ALA A 366 -7.81 4.32 -3.10
C ALA A 366 -8.82 3.83 -2.05
N GLY A 367 -10.01 4.41 -2.04
CA GLY A 367 -11.04 4.16 -1.04
C GLY A 367 -11.39 5.43 -0.27
N GLU A 368 -12.66 5.56 0.12
CA GLU A 368 -13.19 6.72 0.86
C GLU A 368 -12.55 6.84 2.25
N ASP A 369 -12.35 5.71 2.91
CA ASP A 369 -11.71 5.62 4.23
C ASP A 369 -10.18 5.42 4.14
N SER A 370 -9.60 5.53 2.94
CA SER A 370 -8.17 5.42 2.75
C SER A 370 -7.50 6.79 2.80
N ALA A 371 -6.31 6.85 3.40
CA ALA A 371 -5.56 8.09 3.56
C ALA A 371 -4.05 7.88 3.50
N ALA A 372 -3.34 8.91 3.06
CA ALA A 372 -1.91 9.08 3.29
C ALA A 372 -1.70 10.42 4.01
N ASP A 373 -1.16 10.36 5.23
CA ASP A 373 -1.01 11.52 6.11
C ASP A 373 0.42 11.61 6.64
N GLY A 374 1.12 12.71 6.34
CA GLY A 374 2.44 12.96 6.93
C GLY A 374 3.60 12.22 6.29
N CYS A 375 3.43 11.64 5.10
CA CYS A 375 4.49 10.89 4.45
C CYS A 375 5.57 11.80 3.85
N SER A 376 6.82 11.37 3.94
CA SER A 376 7.96 12.00 3.26
C SER A 376 8.40 11.14 2.08
N ILE A 377 8.38 11.71 0.87
CA ILE A 377 8.67 10.99 -0.37
C ILE A 377 9.77 11.73 -1.12
N TYR A 378 10.79 10.99 -1.56
CA TYR A 378 11.95 11.52 -2.24
C TYR A 378 12.28 10.74 -3.51
N PHE A 379 12.49 11.46 -4.59
CA PHE A 379 13.00 10.94 -5.85
C PHE A 379 14.23 11.75 -6.28
N ASN A 380 15.33 11.07 -6.54
CA ASN A 380 16.46 11.64 -7.25
C ASN A 380 17.06 10.56 -8.15
N GLN A 381 16.94 10.76 -9.46
CA GLN A 381 17.42 9.81 -10.46
C GLN A 381 18.93 9.54 -10.34
N GLU A 382 19.71 10.52 -9.90
CA GLU A 382 21.17 10.40 -9.74
C GLU A 382 21.57 9.59 -8.49
N GLU A 383 20.63 9.40 -7.55
CA GLU A 383 20.83 8.64 -6.31
C GLU A 383 20.22 7.23 -6.36
N TYR A 384 19.78 6.78 -7.54
CA TYR A 384 19.42 5.38 -7.71
C TYR A 384 20.68 4.51 -7.70
N PRO A 385 20.69 3.36 -7.01
CA PRO A 385 21.85 2.48 -6.94
C PRO A 385 22.09 1.79 -8.29
N VAL A 386 22.79 2.47 -9.20
CA VAL A 386 22.99 2.03 -10.59
C VAL A 386 23.88 0.77 -10.69
N GLU A 387 24.85 0.62 -9.78
CA GLU A 387 25.81 -0.50 -9.79
C GLU A 387 25.21 -1.84 -9.33
N GLU A 388 24.10 -1.80 -8.59
CA GLU A 388 23.39 -2.98 -8.08
C GLU A 388 22.18 -3.38 -8.95
N MET A 389 21.94 -2.64 -10.03
CA MET A 389 20.88 -2.92 -11.00
C MET A 389 21.45 -3.61 -12.24
N PRO A 390 20.92 -4.80 -12.63
CA PRO A 390 21.37 -5.46 -13.86
C PRO A 390 20.90 -4.68 -15.10
N GLY A 391 21.84 -4.03 -15.78
CA GLY A 391 21.62 -3.32 -17.05
C GLY A 391 21.39 -1.82 -16.89
N PRO A 392 21.27 -1.07 -18.01
CA PRO A 392 21.04 0.38 -18.01
C PRO A 392 19.59 0.68 -17.64
N TYR A 393 19.20 0.38 -16.40
CA TYR A 393 17.86 0.63 -15.89
C TYR A 393 17.71 2.11 -15.53
N ARG A 394 16.61 2.74 -15.96
CA ARG A 394 16.31 4.13 -15.61
C ARG A 394 15.02 4.25 -14.80
N PRO A 395 15.00 5.04 -13.73
CA PRO A 395 13.81 5.29 -12.93
C PRO A 395 12.61 5.76 -13.77
N GLY A 396 11.47 5.08 -13.63
CA GLY A 396 10.21 5.48 -14.27
C GLY A 396 9.97 4.95 -15.68
N GLU A 397 10.82 4.08 -16.23
CA GLU A 397 10.67 3.50 -17.60
C GLU A 397 9.34 2.79 -17.87
N ILE A 398 8.62 2.36 -16.82
CA ILE A 398 7.52 1.41 -16.94
C ILE A 398 6.16 2.12 -17.04
N GLN A 399 5.77 2.82 -15.97
CA GLN A 399 4.48 3.52 -15.83
C GLN A 399 4.68 4.99 -15.40
N GLY A 400 5.92 5.47 -15.41
CA GLY A 400 6.37 6.70 -14.78
C GLY A 400 6.33 6.65 -13.25
N ILE A 401 6.96 7.66 -12.66
CA ILE A 401 7.12 7.81 -11.21
C ILE A 401 6.00 8.69 -10.65
N ASN A 402 5.44 8.29 -9.51
CA ASN A 402 4.52 9.05 -8.71
C ASN A 402 4.92 9.00 -7.23
N GLY A 403 4.79 10.12 -6.53
CA GLY A 403 4.83 10.11 -5.06
C GLY A 403 3.63 9.36 -4.52
N VAL A 404 2.44 9.86 -4.85
CA VAL A 404 1.17 9.19 -4.54
C VAL A 404 0.33 9.01 -5.79
N ARG A 405 -0.19 7.81 -6.00
CA ARG A 405 -1.11 7.47 -7.08
C ARG A 405 -2.41 6.93 -6.53
N SER A 406 -3.50 7.67 -6.72
CA SER A 406 -4.84 7.17 -6.43
C SER A 406 -5.46 6.46 -7.63
N GLU A 407 -5.73 5.17 -7.46
CA GLU A 407 -6.26 4.27 -8.48
C GLU A 407 -7.08 3.17 -7.83
N SER A 408 -8.13 2.71 -8.52
CA SER A 408 -9.06 1.68 -8.05
C SER A 408 -9.47 0.74 -9.19
N LYS A 409 -10.17 -0.36 -8.88
CA LYS A 409 -10.91 -1.16 -9.87
C LYS A 409 -12.24 -0.50 -10.32
N GLY A 410 -12.38 0.81 -10.20
CA GLY A 410 -13.64 1.53 -10.37
C GLY A 410 -14.41 1.65 -9.05
N THR A 411 -15.46 2.47 -9.06
CA THR A 411 -16.42 2.76 -7.98
C THR A 411 -15.93 3.40 -6.68
N GLN A 412 -14.63 3.41 -6.40
CA GLN A 412 -14.08 3.99 -5.17
C GLN A 412 -13.84 5.50 -5.27
N GLN A 413 -13.92 6.19 -4.13
CA GLN A 413 -13.37 7.54 -3.98
C GLN A 413 -11.83 7.50 -4.05
N ALA A 414 -11.22 8.64 -4.36
CA ALA A 414 -9.78 8.80 -4.18
C ALA A 414 -9.45 8.88 -2.69
N ALA A 415 -8.25 8.46 -2.32
CA ALA A 415 -7.78 8.56 -0.94
C ALA A 415 -7.62 10.04 -0.51
N THR A 416 -7.75 10.30 0.78
CA THR A 416 -7.42 11.61 1.36
C THR A 416 -5.91 11.75 1.50
N LEU A 417 -5.34 12.79 0.92
CA LEU A 417 -3.91 13.06 0.93
C LEU A 417 -3.65 14.31 1.78
N THR A 418 -2.90 14.17 2.88
CA THR A 418 -2.71 15.25 3.85
C THR A 418 -1.28 15.32 4.34
N ASN A 419 -0.77 16.53 4.60
CA ASN A 419 0.57 16.72 5.18
C ASN A 419 1.69 15.99 4.41
N LEU A 420 1.60 15.84 3.08
CA LEU A 420 2.63 15.14 2.33
C LEU A 420 3.80 16.07 2.04
N ASP A 421 5.04 15.60 2.20
CA ASP A 421 6.24 16.29 1.70
C ASP A 421 6.87 15.44 0.59
N ILE A 422 6.66 15.85 -0.65
CA ILE A 422 7.12 15.11 -1.83
C ILE A 422 8.18 15.94 -2.54
N GLN A 423 9.35 15.34 -2.75
CA GLN A 423 10.47 15.99 -3.42
C GLN A 423 10.94 15.15 -4.60
N ALA A 424 11.13 15.77 -5.75
CA ALA A 424 11.70 15.15 -6.93
C ALA A 424 12.82 16.01 -7.51
N TYR A 425 13.99 15.42 -7.74
CA TYR A 425 15.16 16.10 -8.28
C TYR A 425 15.67 15.30 -9.48
N ASN A 426 16.03 16.01 -10.55
CA ASN A 426 16.72 15.41 -11.71
C ASN A 426 15.98 14.22 -12.34
N VAL A 427 14.66 14.09 -12.14
CA VAL A 427 13.86 13.02 -12.73
C VAL A 427 13.60 13.39 -14.18
N ARG A 428 14.40 12.86 -15.10
CA ARG A 428 14.29 13.16 -16.52
C ARG A 428 13.22 12.30 -17.16
N ARG A 429 12.52 12.86 -18.14
CA ARG A 429 11.81 12.06 -19.13
C ARG A 429 12.83 11.24 -19.91
N LEU A 430 12.55 9.97 -20.16
CA LEU A 430 13.62 9.04 -20.54
C LEU A 430 13.95 9.01 -22.03
N ASP A 431 13.13 9.60 -22.91
CA ASP A 431 13.46 9.96 -24.29
C ASP A 431 12.24 10.56 -25.07
N ASP A 432 12.51 10.98 -26.31
CA ASP A 432 11.59 11.50 -27.34
C ASP A 432 10.42 10.56 -27.69
N PHE A 433 10.44 9.31 -27.22
CA PHE A 433 9.38 8.32 -27.48
C PHE A 433 8.21 8.40 -26.48
N GLY A 434 8.26 9.34 -25.54
CA GLY A 434 7.21 9.53 -24.54
C GLY A 434 7.15 8.39 -23.52
N CYS A 435 8.28 7.71 -23.33
CA CYS A 435 8.47 6.58 -22.44
C CYS A 435 8.97 7.06 -21.07
N GLY A 436 8.19 6.78 -20.02
CA GLY A 436 8.62 6.98 -18.64
C GLY A 436 8.92 8.43 -18.21
N GLY A 437 9.43 8.57 -16.99
CA GLY A 437 9.66 9.85 -16.31
C GLY A 437 8.65 10.12 -15.20
N LEU A 438 8.67 11.33 -14.64
CA LEU A 438 7.66 11.73 -13.66
C LEU A 438 6.27 11.77 -14.32
N ASN A 439 5.24 11.30 -13.61
CA ASN A 439 3.86 11.21 -14.15
C ASN A 439 2.86 11.95 -13.25
N GLY A 440 3.35 13.00 -12.58
CA GLY A 440 2.72 13.70 -11.45
C GLY A 440 3.35 13.29 -10.12
N LEU A 441 3.70 14.23 -9.25
CA LEU A 441 4.06 13.91 -7.86
C LEU A 441 2.84 13.32 -7.14
N ILE A 442 1.67 13.89 -7.40
CA ILE A 442 0.38 13.31 -7.04
C ILE A 442 -0.40 13.02 -8.32
N ARG A 443 -0.89 11.80 -8.46
CA ARG A 443 -1.72 11.37 -9.58
C ARG A 443 -3.04 10.80 -9.11
N ILE A 444 -4.16 11.29 -9.64
CA ILE A 444 -5.49 10.73 -9.42
C ILE A 444 -6.01 10.18 -10.75
N GLN A 445 -6.25 8.87 -10.81
CA GLN A 445 -6.68 8.19 -12.04
C GLN A 445 -8.16 8.42 -12.37
N GLY A 446 -8.52 8.08 -13.61
CA GLY A 446 -9.90 8.16 -14.09
C GLY A 446 -10.83 7.11 -13.49
N THR A 447 -10.30 6.16 -12.73
CA THR A 447 -11.05 5.10 -12.04
C THR A 447 -11.59 5.52 -10.68
N VAL A 448 -11.10 6.63 -10.10
CA VAL A 448 -11.46 7.08 -8.74
C VAL A 448 -12.27 8.37 -8.73
N GLY A 449 -13.19 8.48 -7.76
CA GLY A 449 -14.15 9.57 -7.59
C GLY A 449 -13.55 10.88 -7.05
N ARG A 450 -14.26 11.49 -6.09
CA ARG A 450 -13.83 12.67 -5.34
C ARG A 450 -12.54 12.39 -4.58
N GLY A 451 -11.74 13.43 -4.37
CA GLY A 451 -10.51 13.37 -3.57
C GLY A 451 -10.18 14.69 -2.92
N VAL A 452 -9.33 14.63 -1.90
CA VAL A 452 -8.83 15.79 -1.16
C VAL A 452 -7.30 15.72 -1.10
N ILE A 453 -6.67 16.83 -1.44
CA ILE A 453 -5.24 17.09 -1.28
C ILE A 453 -5.13 18.32 -0.38
N ASP A 454 -4.55 18.15 0.81
CA ASP A 454 -4.54 19.18 1.84
C ASP A 454 -3.16 19.31 2.47
N ASN A 455 -2.72 20.55 2.70
CA ASN A 455 -1.49 20.85 3.43
C ASN A 455 -0.25 20.10 2.92
N CYS A 456 -0.13 19.95 1.60
CA CYS A 456 0.97 19.23 0.98
C CYS A 456 2.06 20.21 0.51
N ARG A 457 3.31 19.74 0.53
CA ARG A 457 4.45 20.46 -0.04
C ARG A 457 5.07 19.61 -1.13
N LEU A 458 5.03 20.12 -2.35
CA LEU A 458 5.45 19.43 -3.56
C LEU A 458 6.62 20.19 -4.17
N ARG A 459 7.81 19.60 -4.14
CA ARG A 459 9.03 20.18 -4.70
C ARG A 459 9.45 19.38 -5.91
N TYR A 460 9.72 20.07 -7.01
CA TYR A 460 10.42 19.48 -8.12
C TYR A 460 11.48 20.44 -8.65
N ARG A 461 12.65 19.91 -9.01
CA ARG A 461 13.76 20.69 -9.57
C ARG A 461 14.35 19.96 -10.76
N ASN A 462 14.72 20.72 -11.78
CA ASN A 462 15.18 20.22 -13.08
C ASN A 462 14.15 19.29 -13.73
N ILE A 463 12.86 19.60 -13.55
CA ILE A 463 11.71 18.86 -14.09
C ILE A 463 10.75 19.91 -14.65
N THR A 464 10.57 19.95 -15.97
CA THR A 464 9.82 21.05 -16.60
C THR A 464 8.56 20.58 -17.34
N ASP A 465 8.46 19.31 -17.72
CA ASP A 465 7.47 18.82 -18.68
C ASP A 465 6.27 18.08 -18.05
N THR A 466 6.17 18.09 -16.73
CA THR A 466 5.19 17.31 -15.98
C THR A 466 4.55 18.15 -14.85
N PRO A 467 3.21 18.21 -14.77
CA PRO A 467 2.52 18.84 -13.65
C PRO A 467 2.88 18.18 -12.30
N ALA A 468 2.91 18.94 -11.22
CA ALA A 468 3.05 18.38 -9.88
C ALA A 468 1.82 17.53 -9.49
N ILE A 469 0.63 18.00 -9.86
CA ILE A 469 -0.64 17.31 -9.61
C ILE A 469 -1.32 17.01 -10.95
N VAL A 470 -1.56 15.72 -11.21
CA VAL A 470 -2.26 15.25 -12.42
C VAL A 470 -3.53 14.51 -12.02
N VAL A 471 -4.67 15.01 -12.46
CA VAL A 471 -5.97 14.38 -12.24
C VAL A 471 -6.63 14.06 -13.57
N ASN A 472 -6.81 12.78 -13.84
CA ASN A 472 -7.40 12.29 -15.07
C ASN A 472 -8.93 12.48 -15.07
N ARG A 473 -9.47 12.59 -16.30
CA ARG A 473 -10.92 12.53 -16.55
C ARG A 473 -11.47 11.23 -15.92
N PRO A 474 -12.61 11.27 -15.21
CA PRO A 474 -13.23 10.10 -14.61
C PRO A 474 -13.91 9.24 -15.68
N ASN A 475 -13.12 8.58 -16.53
CA ASN A 475 -13.55 7.75 -17.65
C ASN A 475 -13.30 6.25 -17.43
N GLY A 476 -12.91 5.84 -16.22
CA GLY A 476 -12.52 4.46 -15.93
C GLY A 476 -11.15 4.08 -16.51
N SER A 477 -10.91 2.79 -16.66
CA SER A 477 -9.70 2.24 -17.31
C SER A 477 -9.94 0.80 -17.77
N GLY A 478 -9.92 0.55 -19.08
CA GLY A 478 -10.13 -0.79 -19.63
C GLY A 478 -11.46 -1.39 -19.17
N TYR A 479 -11.40 -2.48 -18.40
CA TYR A 479 -12.56 -3.18 -17.84
C TYR A 479 -13.20 -2.49 -16.63
N TYR A 480 -12.57 -1.43 -16.08
CA TYR A 480 -13.08 -0.75 -14.89
C TYR A 480 -13.92 0.47 -15.29
N PRO A 481 -15.19 0.54 -14.84
CA PRO A 481 -16.05 1.66 -15.18
C PRO A 481 -15.54 2.95 -14.53
N ALA A 482 -16.01 4.07 -15.06
CA ALA A 482 -15.87 5.35 -14.39
C ALA A 482 -16.53 5.31 -12.99
N PRO A 483 -15.98 6.03 -12.00
CA PRO A 483 -16.59 6.12 -10.68
C PRO A 483 -17.98 6.78 -10.75
N PRO A 484 -18.99 6.26 -10.03
CA PRO A 484 -20.27 6.93 -9.85
C PRO A 484 -20.12 8.11 -8.88
N GLY A 485 -21.11 9.00 -8.85
CA GLY A 485 -21.17 10.08 -7.85
C GLY A 485 -20.22 11.26 -8.10
N PRO A 486 -19.95 12.06 -7.05
CA PRO A 486 -19.09 13.24 -7.14
C PRO A 486 -17.68 12.91 -7.61
N ARG A 487 -17.14 13.80 -8.44
CA ARG A 487 -15.84 13.63 -9.11
C ARG A 487 -14.92 14.83 -8.88
N ASP A 488 -15.32 15.76 -8.02
CA ASP A 488 -14.56 16.97 -7.73
C ASP A 488 -13.30 16.64 -6.93
N ILE A 489 -12.20 17.32 -7.25
CA ILE A 489 -10.99 17.29 -6.44
C ILE A 489 -10.86 18.63 -5.72
N GLN A 490 -10.58 18.55 -4.43
CA GLN A 490 -10.28 19.71 -3.60
C GLN A 490 -8.78 19.72 -3.32
N VAL A 491 -8.08 20.75 -3.80
CA VAL A 491 -6.67 21.00 -3.47
C VAL A 491 -6.64 22.24 -2.59
N ARG A 492 -6.08 22.16 -1.39
CA ARG A 492 -6.00 23.30 -0.48
C ARG A 492 -4.75 23.31 0.38
N ASN A 493 -4.38 24.48 0.89
CA ASN A 493 -3.21 24.69 1.75
C ASN A 493 -1.92 24.09 1.16
N THR A 494 -1.82 23.99 -0.16
CA THR A 494 -0.76 23.22 -0.81
C THR A 494 0.27 24.15 -1.41
N GLU A 495 1.54 23.86 -1.16
CA GLU A 495 2.68 24.59 -1.71
C GLU A 495 3.34 23.76 -2.81
N ILE A 496 3.45 24.33 -4.01
CA ILE A 496 4.17 23.75 -5.14
C ILE A 496 5.40 24.62 -5.39
N ILE A 497 6.59 24.03 -5.34
CA ILE A 497 7.87 24.72 -5.50
C ILE A 497 8.61 24.11 -6.69
N GLY A 498 9.02 24.96 -7.64
CA GLY A 498 9.79 24.53 -8.80
C GLY A 498 10.63 25.64 -9.41
N ASP A 499 11.54 25.26 -10.31
CA ASP A 499 12.45 26.16 -11.01
C ASP A 499 11.91 26.65 -12.37
N ARG A 500 11.15 25.81 -13.08
CA ARG A 500 10.48 26.17 -14.33
C ARG A 500 9.32 25.21 -14.63
N LEU A 501 8.35 25.68 -15.40
CA LEU A 501 7.30 24.88 -15.98
C LEU A 501 7.19 25.09 -17.50
N ASP A 502 7.16 24.00 -18.24
CA ASP A 502 6.74 23.93 -19.65
C ASP A 502 5.29 23.41 -19.75
N SER A 503 4.66 23.11 -18.61
CA SER A 503 3.29 22.59 -18.47
C SER A 503 2.64 23.17 -17.20
N ALA A 504 1.31 23.17 -17.09
CA ALA A 504 0.65 23.64 -15.87
C ALA A 504 1.14 22.93 -14.60
N ALA A 505 1.27 23.66 -13.48
CA ALA A 505 1.60 23.08 -12.17
C ALA A 505 0.55 22.05 -11.71
N ILE A 506 -0.73 22.32 -11.99
CA ILE A 506 -1.88 21.49 -11.64
C ILE A 506 -2.75 21.29 -12.89
N ASP A 507 -3.03 20.04 -13.23
CA ASP A 507 -3.90 19.69 -14.37
C ASP A 507 -5.03 18.76 -13.93
N ILE A 508 -6.26 19.30 -13.92
CA ILE A 508 -7.48 18.60 -13.51
C ILE A 508 -8.44 18.46 -14.69
N ARG A 509 -8.56 17.26 -15.25
CA ARG A 509 -9.31 17.04 -16.49
C ARG A 509 -10.72 16.54 -16.22
N GLY A 510 -11.72 17.18 -16.84
CA GLY A 510 -13.10 16.66 -16.89
C GLY A 510 -13.79 16.55 -15.52
N ARG A 511 -13.44 17.41 -14.56
CA ARG A 511 -13.99 17.45 -13.20
C ARG A 511 -14.38 18.90 -12.85
N PRO A 512 -15.45 19.44 -13.46
CA PRO A 512 -15.73 20.88 -13.51
C PRO A 512 -16.00 21.54 -12.15
N ASN A 513 -16.32 20.75 -11.12
CA ASN A 513 -16.58 21.26 -9.77
C ASN A 513 -15.33 21.30 -8.88
N SER A 514 -14.17 20.92 -9.40
CA SER A 514 -12.91 20.93 -8.66
C SER A 514 -12.46 22.35 -8.31
N MET A 515 -11.73 22.47 -7.20
CA MET A 515 -11.25 23.75 -6.65
C MET A 515 -9.80 23.61 -6.21
N VAL A 516 -9.02 24.66 -6.46
CA VAL A 516 -7.71 24.89 -5.85
C VAL A 516 -7.82 26.14 -4.97
N GLY A 517 -7.70 25.96 -3.66
CA GLY A 517 -7.90 27.00 -2.65
C GLY A 517 -6.67 27.24 -1.79
N ASP A 518 -6.46 28.46 -1.29
CA ASP A 518 -5.51 28.74 -0.19
C ASP A 518 -4.12 28.12 -0.40
N SER A 519 -3.62 28.16 -1.63
CA SER A 519 -2.43 27.43 -2.07
C SER A 519 -1.41 28.37 -2.68
N CYS A 520 -0.16 27.94 -2.76
CA CYS A 520 0.89 28.71 -3.41
C CYS A 520 1.62 27.90 -4.48
N ILE A 521 1.81 28.53 -5.64
CA ILE A 521 2.64 28.04 -6.74
C ILE A 521 3.90 28.93 -6.80
N ARG A 522 4.95 28.49 -6.10
CA ARG A 522 6.28 29.12 -6.04
C ARG A 522 7.15 28.69 -7.20
N ILE A 523 6.84 29.21 -8.38
CA ILE A 523 7.60 28.96 -9.60
C ILE A 523 7.81 30.30 -10.29
N PRO A 524 9.03 30.63 -10.74
CA PRO A 524 9.28 31.86 -11.47
C PRO A 524 8.37 32.01 -12.68
N GLY A 525 7.66 33.14 -12.77
CA GLY A 525 6.74 33.44 -13.89
C GLY A 525 5.40 32.69 -13.85
N ALA A 526 5.11 31.92 -12.79
CA ALA A 526 3.80 31.29 -12.63
C ALA A 526 2.68 32.33 -12.55
N GLY A 527 1.52 31.96 -13.11
CA GLY A 527 0.28 32.73 -13.01
C GLY A 527 -0.95 31.83 -13.08
N PRO A 528 -2.16 32.40 -13.26
CA PRO A 528 -3.40 31.63 -13.25
C PRO A 528 -3.48 30.45 -14.24
N ASN A 529 -2.74 30.53 -15.35
CA ASN A 529 -2.69 29.45 -16.36
C ASN A 529 -1.99 28.18 -15.86
N GLU A 530 -1.30 28.25 -14.71
CA GLU A 530 -0.66 27.09 -14.06
C GLU A 530 -1.67 26.14 -13.39
N ILE A 531 -2.95 26.50 -13.36
CA ILE A 531 -4.02 25.65 -12.88
C ILE A 531 -5.00 25.43 -14.01
N GLN A 532 -5.12 24.19 -14.47
CA GLN A 532 -6.03 23.82 -15.55
C GLN A 532 -7.20 22.99 -15.03
N GLY A 533 -8.41 23.33 -15.49
CA GLY A 533 -9.64 22.57 -15.28
C GLY A 533 -10.19 22.54 -13.85
N ALA A 534 -9.79 23.51 -13.03
CA ALA A 534 -10.35 23.76 -11.71
C ALA A 534 -10.60 25.26 -11.50
N ARG A 535 -11.51 25.59 -10.57
CA ARG A 535 -11.68 26.96 -10.08
C ARG A 535 -10.55 27.28 -9.08
N THR A 536 -10.23 28.55 -8.93
CA THR A 536 -9.20 29.03 -8.00
C THR A 536 -9.80 29.94 -6.93
N GLN A 537 -9.30 29.84 -5.70
CA GLN A 537 -9.68 30.72 -4.58
C GLN A 537 -8.43 31.02 -3.74
N ASN A 538 -8.07 32.29 -3.56
CA ASN A 538 -6.92 32.67 -2.72
C ASN A 538 -5.62 31.90 -3.07
N VAL A 539 -5.29 31.83 -4.35
CA VAL A 539 -4.05 31.19 -4.83
C VAL A 539 -3.00 32.26 -5.08
N GLY A 540 -1.83 32.10 -4.46
CA GLY A 540 -0.66 32.94 -4.70
C GLY A 540 0.28 32.34 -5.75
N TYR A 541 0.84 33.19 -6.62
CA TYR A 541 1.80 32.80 -7.65
C TYR A 541 3.15 33.52 -7.50
N GLY A 542 4.16 33.00 -8.19
CA GLY A 542 5.51 33.54 -8.22
C GLY A 542 6.33 33.19 -6.96
N PRO A 543 7.61 33.62 -6.91
CA PRO A 543 8.56 33.22 -5.86
C PRO A 543 8.08 33.55 -4.43
N ASN A 544 7.30 34.63 -4.30
CA ASN A 544 6.81 35.12 -3.00
C ASN A 544 5.35 34.78 -2.73
N CYS A 545 4.66 34.03 -3.60
CA CYS A 545 3.20 33.82 -3.53
C CYS A 545 2.39 35.14 -3.47
N ALA A 546 3.00 36.26 -3.85
CA ALA A 546 2.47 37.60 -3.63
C ALA A 546 1.53 38.05 -4.76
N GLU A 547 1.65 37.43 -5.94
CA GLU A 547 0.68 37.53 -7.01
C GLU A 547 -0.52 36.69 -6.61
N SER A 548 -1.29 37.14 -5.62
CA SER A 548 -2.58 36.54 -5.33
C SER A 548 -3.55 36.98 -6.42
N GLN A 549 -4.48 36.10 -6.81
CA GLN A 549 -5.73 36.61 -7.36
C GLN A 549 -6.43 37.44 -6.29
N VAL A 550 -6.15 38.75 -6.25
CA VAL A 550 -7.20 39.71 -5.92
C VAL A 550 -8.28 39.44 -6.96
N PRO A 551 -9.53 39.12 -6.58
CA PRO A 551 -10.60 38.92 -7.54
C PRO A 551 -10.67 40.17 -8.43
N THR A 552 -10.17 40.11 -9.68
CA THR A 552 -10.20 41.24 -10.63
C THR A 552 -11.56 41.35 -11.31
N GLY A 553 -12.62 41.01 -10.59
CA GLY A 553 -14.00 41.20 -11.00
C GLY A 553 -14.83 41.58 -9.79
N PRO A 554 -15.85 42.45 -9.95
CA PRO A 554 -16.73 42.80 -8.85
C PRO A 554 -17.36 41.51 -8.29
N VAL A 555 -17.07 41.23 -7.03
CA VAL A 555 -17.79 40.23 -6.23
C VAL A 555 -19.20 40.78 -6.04
N GLY A 556 -20.12 40.43 -6.94
CA GLY A 556 -21.46 41.02 -6.96
C GLY A 556 -22.21 40.99 -8.29
N ALA A 557 -22.01 39.99 -9.16
CA ALA A 557 -23.08 39.66 -10.10
C ALA A 557 -24.20 38.97 -9.29
N PRO A 558 -25.40 39.58 -9.17
CA PRO A 558 -26.42 39.15 -8.23
C PRO A 558 -27.03 37.83 -8.69
N GLY A 559 -26.67 36.76 -7.98
CA GLY A 559 -27.15 35.41 -8.23
C GLY A 559 -26.91 34.51 -7.03
N SER A 560 -27.72 34.71 -5.99
CA SER A 560 -27.95 33.76 -4.89
C SER A 560 -26.86 33.67 -3.79
N LEU A 561 -26.81 34.68 -2.93
CA LEU A 561 -26.47 34.51 -1.52
C LEU A 561 -27.47 35.30 -0.68
N SER A 562 -28.60 34.67 -0.33
CA SER A 562 -29.45 35.17 0.74
C SER A 562 -28.87 34.73 2.08
N GLU A 563 -28.28 35.73 2.76
CA GLU A 563 -28.31 35.95 4.21
C GLU A 563 -27.79 34.85 5.14
N LEU A 564 -26.50 34.93 5.45
CA LEU A 564 -25.96 34.55 6.76
C LEU A 564 -25.56 35.84 7.49
N ASN A 565 -26.48 36.32 8.32
CA ASN A 565 -26.35 37.53 9.12
C ASN A 565 -25.59 37.21 10.42
N LEU A 566 -24.30 37.46 10.44
CA LEU A 566 -23.46 37.43 11.66
C LEU A 566 -23.33 38.85 12.22
N SER A 567 -24.24 39.20 13.12
CA SER A 567 -24.00 40.26 14.09
C SER A 567 -24.17 39.70 15.49
N ALA A 568 -23.03 39.54 16.16
CA ALA A 568 -22.92 39.28 17.58
C ALA A 568 -23.66 40.37 18.38
N ARG A 569 -24.44 39.95 19.38
CA ARG A 569 -24.81 40.81 20.49
C ARG A 569 -24.71 40.04 21.79
N SER A 570 -23.76 40.49 22.60
CA SER A 570 -23.62 40.22 24.03
C SER A 570 -24.96 40.35 24.75
N GLY A 571 -25.31 39.37 25.60
CA GLY A 571 -26.49 39.44 26.45
C GLY A 571 -26.43 38.40 27.58
N ASN A 572 -26.46 38.90 28.81
CA ASN A 572 -26.34 38.19 30.08
C ASN A 572 -27.25 36.96 30.23
N VAL A 573 -26.70 35.92 30.87
CA VAL A 573 -27.45 34.76 31.36
C VAL A 573 -28.31 35.20 32.55
N SER A 574 -29.63 35.17 32.36
CA SER A 574 -30.63 35.26 33.41
C SER A 574 -31.30 33.89 33.55
N LEU A 575 -31.16 33.27 34.72
CA LEU A 575 -31.93 32.10 35.14
C LEU A 575 -33.41 32.46 35.19
N GLY A 576 -34.21 31.83 34.33
CA GLY A 576 -35.67 31.96 34.30
C GLY A 576 -36.31 30.62 33.98
N SER A 577 -36.94 30.04 35.00
CA SER A 577 -37.68 28.79 35.00
C SER A 577 -38.92 28.83 34.09
N SER A 578 -39.02 27.90 33.14
CA SER A 578 -40.29 27.37 32.65
C SER A 578 -40.08 26.02 31.97
N ILE A 579 -40.70 24.98 32.53
CA ILE A 579 -40.77 23.61 31.98
C ILE A 579 -42.07 23.50 31.19
N PRO A 580 -42.05 23.20 29.87
CA PRO A 580 -43.23 22.70 29.17
C PRO A 580 -43.20 21.17 29.11
N ASN A 581 -44.26 20.56 29.63
CA ASN A 581 -44.59 19.15 29.50
C ASN A 581 -44.68 18.72 28.01
N GLN A 582 -43.80 17.82 27.57
CA GLN A 582 -43.99 17.01 26.36
C GLN A 582 -44.23 15.54 26.74
N ARG A 583 -45.49 15.18 26.95
CA ARG A 583 -45.98 13.80 26.98
C ARG A 583 -46.92 13.57 25.80
N THR A 584 -46.38 13.37 24.59
CA THR A 584 -47.18 12.87 23.45
C THR A 584 -46.37 12.21 22.32
N GLY A 585 -45.03 12.07 22.45
CA GLY A 585 -44.19 11.49 21.37
C GLY A 585 -43.90 9.98 21.48
N ALA A 586 -44.09 9.36 22.65
CA ALA A 586 -43.61 7.99 22.89
C ALA A 586 -44.56 6.89 22.40
N ALA A 587 -45.87 7.15 22.31
CA ALA A 587 -46.85 6.12 21.93
C ALA A 587 -46.78 5.75 20.42
N THR A 588 -46.46 6.72 19.57
CA THR A 588 -46.42 6.51 18.11
C THR A 588 -45.21 5.70 17.67
N ILE A 589 -44.07 5.83 18.36
CA ILE A 589 -42.84 5.11 18.03
C ILE A 589 -42.96 3.62 18.42
N VAL A 590 -43.60 3.31 19.55
CA VAL A 590 -43.81 1.91 19.98
C VAL A 590 -44.76 1.16 19.04
N ALA A 591 -45.81 1.82 18.54
CA ALA A 591 -46.75 1.19 17.60
C ALA A 591 -46.10 0.80 16.26
N VAL A 592 -45.19 1.63 15.74
CA VAL A 592 -44.45 1.35 14.49
C VAL A 592 -43.48 0.18 14.68
N ILE A 593 -42.79 0.10 15.82
CA ILE A 593 -41.86 -0.99 16.11
C ILE A 593 -42.60 -2.33 16.27
N VAL A 594 -43.75 -2.34 16.95
CA VAL A 594 -44.57 -3.56 17.09
C VAL A 594 -45.12 -4.04 15.75
N ALA A 595 -45.57 -3.13 14.88
CA ALA A 595 -46.04 -3.48 13.54
C ALA A 595 -44.91 -4.08 12.67
N LEU A 596 -43.69 -3.55 12.75
CA LEU A 596 -42.52 -4.07 12.05
C LEU A 596 -42.12 -5.46 12.54
N ILE A 597 -42.12 -5.69 13.85
CA ILE A 597 -41.79 -6.99 14.45
C ILE A 597 -42.85 -8.05 14.06
N LEU A 598 -44.13 -7.70 14.09
CA LEU A 598 -45.20 -8.60 13.67
C LEU A 598 -45.15 -8.91 12.16
N GLY A 599 -44.76 -7.92 11.33
CA GLY A 599 -44.54 -8.13 9.89
C GLY A 599 -43.39 -9.11 9.60
N VAL A 600 -42.28 -8.98 10.32
CA VAL A 600 -41.12 -9.88 10.18
C VAL A 600 -41.44 -11.29 10.68
N LEU A 601 -42.14 -11.43 11.81
CA LEU A 601 -42.56 -12.74 12.32
C LEU A 601 -43.57 -13.44 11.41
N GLY A 602 -44.48 -12.70 10.77
CA GLY A 602 -45.39 -13.24 9.75
C GLY A 602 -44.66 -13.76 8.51
N PHE A 603 -43.57 -13.10 8.10
CA PHE A 603 -42.78 -13.49 6.93
C PHE A 603 -41.89 -14.72 7.19
N VAL A 604 -41.36 -14.86 8.40
CA VAL A 604 -40.56 -16.04 8.80
C VAL A 604 -41.45 -17.28 9.04
N GLY A 605 -42.68 -17.08 9.53
CA GLY A 605 -43.65 -18.16 9.74
C GLY A 605 -44.22 -18.76 8.45
N SER A 606 -44.38 -17.98 7.37
CA SER A 606 -44.91 -18.49 6.10
C SER A 606 -43.87 -19.30 5.30
N GLY A 607 -42.60 -18.87 5.30
CA GLY A 607 -41.52 -19.56 4.59
C GLY A 607 -41.18 -20.94 5.16
N THR A 608 -41.24 -21.11 6.48
CA THR A 608 -40.97 -22.40 7.14
C THR A 608 -42.07 -23.44 6.87
N LEU A 609 -43.33 -23.02 6.75
CA LEU A 609 -44.43 -23.91 6.40
C LEU A 609 -44.33 -24.41 4.95
N THR A 610 -43.89 -23.56 4.01
CA THR A 610 -43.72 -23.97 2.60
C THR A 610 -42.60 -25.00 2.43
N ILE A 611 -41.49 -24.84 3.16
CA ILE A 611 -40.37 -25.80 3.14
C ILE A 611 -40.78 -27.14 3.74
N LEU A 612 -41.51 -27.14 4.87
CA LEU A 612 -42.01 -28.38 5.47
C LEU A 612 -43.04 -29.09 4.59
N LEU A 613 -43.90 -28.34 3.90
CA LEU A 613 -44.84 -28.92 2.93
C LEU A 613 -44.11 -29.55 1.74
N ALA A 614 -43.07 -28.89 1.22
CA ALA A 614 -42.26 -29.41 0.12
C ALA A 614 -41.51 -30.69 0.52
N ILE A 615 -40.93 -30.73 1.73
CA ILE A 615 -40.27 -31.92 2.27
C ILE A 615 -41.29 -33.05 2.46
N GLY A 616 -42.48 -32.75 3.00
CA GLY A 616 -43.56 -33.72 3.17
C GLY A 616 -44.02 -34.34 1.84
N ILE A 617 -44.15 -33.52 0.78
CA ILE A 617 -44.51 -34.00 -0.56
C ILE A 617 -43.43 -34.92 -1.14
N VAL A 618 -42.15 -34.59 -0.97
CA VAL A 618 -41.04 -35.42 -1.46
C VAL A 618 -40.98 -36.76 -0.72
N ILE A 619 -41.19 -36.78 0.60
CA ILE A 619 -41.23 -38.01 1.40
C ILE A 619 -42.43 -38.87 1.02
N PHE A 620 -43.60 -38.27 0.82
CA PHE A 620 -44.79 -38.99 0.38
C PHE A 620 -44.63 -39.59 -1.02
N ALA A 621 -44.10 -38.82 -1.98
CA ALA A 621 -43.84 -39.29 -3.33
C ALA A 621 -42.82 -40.45 -3.35
N SER A 622 -41.80 -40.41 -2.48
CA SER A 622 -40.81 -41.48 -2.37
C SER A 622 -41.31 -42.74 -1.66
N HIS A 623 -42.39 -42.66 -0.88
CA HIS A 623 -43.10 -43.84 -0.37
C HIS A 623 -44.03 -44.46 -1.42
N VAL A 624 -44.76 -43.65 -2.19
CA VAL A 624 -45.68 -44.15 -3.23
C VAL A 624 -44.93 -44.82 -4.39
N ILE A 625 -43.68 -44.42 -4.67
CA ILE A 625 -42.85 -45.06 -5.70
C ILE A 625 -42.23 -46.39 -5.21
N ARG A 626 -42.22 -46.66 -3.89
CA ARG A 626 -41.67 -47.88 -3.30
C ARG A 626 -42.72 -48.93 -2.92
N SER A 627 -44.00 -48.61 -3.03
CA SER A 627 -45.15 -49.53 -2.92
C SER A 627 -45.68 -49.85 -4.31
#